data_AF-A0A0G0H1V2-F1
#
_entry.id   AF-A0A0G0H1V2-F1
#
_cell.length_a   1.000
_cell.length_b   1.000
_cell.length_c   1.000
_cell.angle_alpha   90.00
_cell.angle_beta   90.00
_cell.angle_gamma   90.00
#
_symmetry.space_group_name_H-M   'P 1'
#
loop_
_entity.id
_entity.type
_entity.pdbx_description
1 polymer ?
#
loop_
_entity_poly.entity_id
_entity_poly.type
_entity_poly.pdbx_seq_one_letter_code
_entity_poly.pdbx_strand_id
1 'polypeptide(L)'
;MLSLLVMLLPVNAHANRSVEDAISWADAQIGSNQDSEHNNQAWAGMCMHFCGHVYGLSQSGFPEAKDGWADTGSTFGNKNTSTDFNSIPRGALVFFSTNLFPTGHVGVSVGNGRMVHAWVAGVKIDSIDNLAQYYLGWRWPNGWTSDLPSSAPNIQYRLVGNVAWSPPNKSCLYANMWIFFQNGYPNGGQSLGSNSICQQEEYEMMMTLGGVFSNWWKVLYSPVDLVDNGICTQ
;
A
#
# COMPACT_ATOMS: atom_id res chain seq x y z
N MET A 1 16.78 32.51 45.17
CA MET A 1 16.07 31.30 44.72
C MET A 1 15.43 31.61 43.38
N LEU A 2 16.00 31.13 42.28
CA LEU A 2 15.49 31.37 40.93
C LEU A 2 14.68 30.13 40.53
N SER A 3 13.35 30.29 40.43
CA SER A 3 12.44 29.19 40.07
C SER A 3 12.45 29.03 38.56
N LEU A 4 12.99 27.91 38.08
CA LEU A 4 13.04 27.55 36.66
C LEU A 4 11.65 27.02 36.25
N LEU A 5 10.84 27.88 35.62
CA LEU A 5 9.56 27.50 35.03
C LEU A 5 9.82 26.73 33.72
N VAL A 6 9.82 25.40 33.79
CA VAL A 6 9.86 24.53 32.61
C VAL A 6 8.50 24.61 31.92
N MET A 7 8.42 25.34 30.81
CA MET A 7 7.24 25.32 29.93
C MET A 7 7.20 23.97 29.20
N LEU A 8 6.34 23.06 29.67
CA LEU A 8 5.95 21.88 28.91
C LEU A 8 5.09 22.36 27.73
N LEU A 9 5.70 22.52 26.56
CA LEU A 9 4.93 22.61 25.32
C LEU A 9 4.16 21.29 25.16
N PRO A 10 2.88 21.31 24.77
CA PRO A 10 2.19 20.09 24.39
C PRO A 10 2.93 19.50 23.20
N VAL A 11 3.67 18.42 23.45
CA VAL A 11 4.11 17.54 22.38
C VAL A 11 2.80 16.98 21.84
N ASN A 12 2.36 17.45 20.68
CA ASN A 12 1.35 16.74 19.89
C ASN A 12 2.00 15.44 19.40
N ALA A 13 2.30 14.55 20.34
CA ALA A 13 2.74 13.21 20.09
C ALA A 13 1.51 12.48 19.59
N HIS A 14 1.30 12.44 18.28
CA HIS A 14 0.74 11.29 17.56
C HIS A 14 1.06 11.49 16.07
N ALA A 15 2.35 11.56 15.74
CA ALA A 15 2.78 11.20 14.39
C ALA A 15 2.62 9.68 14.28
N ASN A 16 1.40 9.30 13.93
CA ASN A 16 1.01 7.97 13.48
C ASN A 16 1.79 7.60 12.20
N ARG A 17 1.76 6.32 11.80
CA ARG A 17 2.68 5.71 10.82
C ARG A 17 2.95 6.59 9.59
N SER A 18 4.18 6.53 9.07
CA SER A 18 4.48 7.07 7.73
C SER A 18 3.59 6.39 6.69
N VAL A 19 3.42 6.98 5.51
CA VAL A 19 2.65 6.38 4.42
C VAL A 19 3.19 5.00 4.06
N GLU A 20 4.52 4.82 4.01
CA GLU A 20 5.10 3.53 3.67
C GLU A 20 4.93 2.48 4.77
N ASP A 21 5.05 2.86 6.03
CA ASP A 21 4.75 1.94 7.15
C ASP A 21 3.28 1.58 7.19
N ALA A 22 2.41 2.55 6.90
CA ALA A 22 0.97 2.36 6.85
C ALA A 22 0.58 1.38 5.74
N ILE A 23 1.05 1.58 4.51
CA ILE A 23 0.76 0.64 3.43
C ILE A 23 1.41 -0.73 3.68
N SER A 24 2.65 -0.78 4.18
CA SER A 24 3.30 -2.06 4.50
C SER A 24 2.51 -2.84 5.55
N TRP A 25 1.89 -2.17 6.52
CA TRP A 25 1.00 -2.82 7.48
C TRP A 25 -0.29 -3.28 6.81
N ALA A 26 -0.91 -2.44 5.98
CA ALA A 26 -2.16 -2.77 5.29
C ALA A 26 -2.01 -3.99 4.36
N ASP A 27 -0.88 -4.08 3.64
CA ASP A 27 -0.54 -5.21 2.77
C ASP A 27 -0.43 -6.52 3.58
N ALA A 28 0.16 -6.46 4.78
CA ALA A 28 0.27 -7.61 5.68
C ALA A 28 -1.10 -8.10 6.21
N GLN A 29 -2.15 -7.28 6.12
CA GLN A 29 -3.50 -7.67 6.50
C GLN A 29 -4.30 -8.30 5.37
N ILE A 30 -3.83 -8.29 4.11
CA ILE A 30 -4.58 -8.84 2.97
C ILE A 30 -4.91 -10.32 3.22
N GLY A 31 -6.19 -10.67 3.05
CA GLY A 31 -6.71 -12.01 3.33
C GLY A 31 -7.14 -12.23 4.79
N SER A 32 -6.85 -11.29 5.69
CA SER A 32 -7.33 -11.35 7.07
C SER A 32 -8.81 -10.96 7.15
N ASN A 33 -9.55 -11.70 7.96
CA ASN A 33 -10.96 -11.43 8.27
C ASN A 33 -11.16 -10.82 9.65
N GLN A 34 -10.10 -10.70 10.45
CA GLN A 34 -10.16 -10.27 11.85
C GLN A 34 -9.06 -9.25 12.18
N ASP A 35 -9.40 -8.32 13.05
CA ASP A 35 -8.45 -7.46 13.73
C ASP A 35 -7.78 -8.24 14.88
N SER A 36 -6.67 -8.88 14.56
CA SER A 36 -5.86 -9.62 15.54
C SER A 36 -5.20 -8.74 16.59
N GLU A 37 -5.09 -7.43 16.35
CA GLU A 37 -4.41 -6.51 17.26
C GLU A 37 -5.36 -5.97 18.33
N HIS A 38 -6.66 -5.86 18.03
CA HIS A 38 -7.66 -5.25 18.92
C HIS A 38 -8.92 -6.12 19.08
N ASN A 39 -8.76 -7.29 19.70
CA ASN A 39 -9.84 -8.18 20.19
C ASN A 39 -10.43 -9.20 19.18
N ASN A 40 -9.74 -9.51 18.08
CA ASN A 40 -10.19 -10.49 17.08
C ASN A 40 -11.58 -10.17 16.48
N GLN A 41 -11.94 -8.89 16.43
CA GLN A 41 -13.20 -8.46 15.82
C GLN A 41 -13.14 -8.63 14.30
N ALA A 42 -14.26 -9.00 13.69
CA ALA A 42 -14.31 -9.12 12.24
C ALA A 42 -14.15 -7.76 11.56
N TRP A 43 -13.39 -7.70 10.46
CA TRP A 43 -13.23 -6.48 9.66
C TRP A 43 -14.52 -6.07 8.90
N ALA A 44 -15.50 -6.97 8.81
CA ALA A 44 -16.76 -6.72 8.13
C ALA A 44 -17.49 -5.52 8.76
N GLY A 45 -17.76 -4.49 7.95
CA GLY A 45 -18.41 -3.25 8.40
C GLY A 45 -17.47 -2.26 9.12
N MET A 46 -16.19 -2.59 9.27
CA MET A 46 -15.20 -1.81 10.03
C MET A 46 -14.23 -1.04 9.12
N CYS A 47 -14.64 -0.63 7.92
CA CYS A 47 -13.75 -0.02 6.93
C CYS A 47 -13.06 1.27 7.42
N MET A 48 -13.78 2.10 8.17
CA MET A 48 -13.21 3.32 8.76
C MET A 48 -12.21 3.01 9.87
N HIS A 49 -12.53 2.03 10.71
CA HIS A 49 -11.65 1.57 11.79
C HIS A 49 -10.36 0.96 11.22
N PHE A 50 -10.48 0.11 10.20
CA PHE A 50 -9.35 -0.43 9.46
C PHE A 50 -8.42 0.67 8.95
N CYS A 51 -8.96 1.73 8.32
CA CYS A 51 -8.13 2.84 7.84
C CYS A 51 -7.40 3.58 8.99
N GLY A 52 -8.03 3.70 10.16
CA GLY A 52 -7.35 4.21 11.35
C GLY A 52 -6.18 3.30 11.78
N HIS A 53 -6.40 1.99 11.79
CA HIS A 53 -5.37 1.01 12.15
C HIS A 53 -4.23 0.96 11.14
N VAL A 54 -4.51 1.18 9.85
CA VAL A 54 -3.47 1.34 8.82
C VAL A 54 -2.46 2.40 9.24
N TYR A 55 -2.93 3.53 9.79
CA TYR A 55 -2.05 4.58 10.31
C TYR A 55 -1.58 4.37 11.75
N GLY A 56 -1.95 3.27 12.42
CA GLY A 56 -1.51 2.97 13.79
C GLY A 56 -2.33 3.66 14.88
N LEU A 57 -3.53 4.12 14.56
CA LEU A 57 -4.50 4.58 15.55
C LEU A 57 -5.21 3.39 16.19
N SER A 58 -5.47 3.46 17.49
CA SER A 58 -6.37 2.52 18.17
C SER A 58 -7.86 2.77 17.85
N GLN A 59 -8.18 3.96 17.34
CA GLN A 59 -9.52 4.37 16.89
C GLN A 59 -9.38 5.35 15.73
N SER A 60 -10.21 5.22 14.70
CA SER A 60 -10.24 6.13 13.55
C SER A 60 -10.69 7.56 13.89
N GLY A 61 -11.32 7.78 15.04
CA GLY A 61 -11.96 9.06 15.39
C GLY A 61 -13.29 9.31 14.66
N PHE A 62 -13.71 8.40 13.78
CA PHE A 62 -14.99 8.45 13.07
C PHE A 62 -15.69 7.10 13.14
N PRO A 63 -16.97 7.04 13.58
CA PRO A 63 -17.74 5.81 13.63
C PRO A 63 -17.92 5.18 12.23
N GLU A 64 -18.18 6.01 11.22
CA GLU A 64 -18.50 5.56 9.87
C GLU A 64 -17.70 6.31 8.79
N ALA A 65 -17.59 5.70 7.60
CA ALA A 65 -16.87 6.30 6.48
C ALA A 65 -17.54 7.60 5.99
N LYS A 66 -18.88 7.66 6.02
CA LYS A 66 -19.63 8.87 5.65
C LYS A 66 -19.30 10.06 6.56
N ASP A 67 -19.01 9.80 7.85
CA ASP A 67 -18.63 10.84 8.81
C ASP A 67 -17.22 11.36 8.52
N GLY A 68 -16.29 10.46 8.19
CA GLY A 68 -14.97 10.83 7.71
C GLY A 68 -15.02 11.66 6.42
N TRP A 69 -15.88 11.29 5.46
CA TRP A 69 -16.10 12.13 4.29
C TRP A 69 -16.71 13.50 4.65
N ALA A 70 -17.55 13.58 5.67
CA ALA A 70 -18.16 14.82 6.12
C ALA A 70 -17.23 15.76 6.92
N ASP A 71 -16.04 15.29 7.36
CA ASP A 71 -15.09 16.11 8.15
C ASP A 71 -14.81 17.47 7.49
N THR A 72 -14.80 18.53 8.28
CA THR A 72 -14.68 19.91 7.81
C THR A 72 -13.24 20.39 7.65
N GLY A 73 -12.27 19.49 7.69
CA GLY A 73 -10.85 19.80 7.48
C GLY A 73 -9.99 19.66 8.73
N SER A 74 -10.54 19.13 9.82
CA SER A 74 -9.85 19.00 11.11
C SER A 74 -8.89 17.81 11.14
N THR A 75 -9.31 16.70 10.52
CA THR A 75 -8.58 15.43 10.52
C THR A 75 -8.13 15.06 9.12
N PHE A 76 -8.93 15.37 8.10
CA PHE A 76 -8.61 15.09 6.70
C PHE A 76 -8.47 16.35 5.88
N GLY A 77 -7.54 16.32 4.93
CA GLY A 77 -7.35 17.40 3.97
C GLY A 77 -8.58 17.65 3.09
N ASN A 78 -8.43 18.57 2.14
CA ASN A 78 -9.51 18.94 1.22
C ASN A 78 -10.08 17.74 0.48
N LYS A 79 -11.39 17.80 0.20
CA LYS A 79 -12.08 16.85 -0.67
C LYS A 79 -11.55 16.98 -2.09
N ASN A 80 -11.10 15.88 -2.67
CA ASN A 80 -10.72 15.81 -4.08
C ASN A 80 -11.65 14.83 -4.79
N THR A 81 -12.37 15.31 -5.80
CA THR A 81 -13.37 14.53 -6.54
C THR A 81 -12.87 14.11 -7.93
N SER A 82 -11.56 14.20 -8.19
CA SER A 82 -10.97 13.74 -9.45
C SER A 82 -11.29 12.27 -9.67
N THR A 83 -11.68 11.94 -10.89
CA THR A 83 -11.93 10.57 -11.37
C THR A 83 -10.72 9.98 -12.08
N ASP A 84 -9.60 10.70 -12.15
CA ASP A 84 -8.32 10.10 -12.55
C ASP A 84 -7.77 9.28 -11.38
N PHE A 85 -8.24 8.04 -11.26
CA PHE A 85 -7.90 7.16 -10.15
C PHE A 85 -6.39 6.85 -10.07
N ASN A 86 -5.68 6.91 -11.20
CA ASN A 86 -4.23 6.70 -11.23
C ASN A 86 -3.45 7.86 -10.60
N SER A 87 -4.05 9.06 -10.56
CA SER A 87 -3.46 10.24 -9.91
C SER A 87 -3.66 10.28 -8.40
N ILE A 88 -4.47 9.38 -7.82
CA ILE A 88 -4.76 9.39 -6.39
C ILE A 88 -3.47 9.07 -5.61
N PRO A 89 -3.02 9.96 -4.72
CA PRO A 89 -1.80 9.73 -3.95
C PRO A 89 -1.88 8.43 -3.14
N ARG A 90 -0.78 7.68 -3.12
CA ARG A 90 -0.61 6.54 -2.22
C ARG A 90 -0.74 7.02 -0.76
N GLY A 91 -1.50 6.31 0.05
CA GLY A 91 -1.88 6.72 1.41
C GLY A 91 -3.14 7.59 1.50
N ALA A 92 -3.67 8.12 0.38
CA ALA A 92 -4.94 8.85 0.46
C ALA A 92 -6.09 7.93 0.87
N LEU A 93 -7.04 8.45 1.64
CA LEU A 93 -8.29 7.75 1.95
C LEU A 93 -9.27 7.96 0.81
N VAL A 94 -9.78 6.86 0.24
CA VAL A 94 -10.68 6.82 -0.91
C VAL A 94 -12.09 6.52 -0.41
N PHE A 95 -13.03 7.45 -0.59
CA PHE A 95 -14.38 7.37 -0.01
C PHE A 95 -15.43 7.03 -1.06
N PHE A 96 -16.44 6.27 -0.64
CA PHE A 96 -17.60 5.89 -1.44
C PHE A 96 -18.90 6.18 -0.69
N SER A 97 -19.94 6.43 -1.49
CA SER A 97 -21.25 6.90 -1.04
C SER A 97 -22.03 5.86 -0.25
N THR A 98 -23.06 6.34 0.44
CA THR A 98 -23.97 5.51 1.21
C THR A 98 -24.86 4.60 0.34
N ASN A 99 -24.84 4.79 -0.98
CA ASN A 99 -25.52 3.91 -1.94
C ASN A 99 -24.77 2.57 -2.12
N LEU A 100 -23.49 2.49 -1.75
CA LEU A 100 -22.74 1.23 -1.70
C LEU A 100 -23.04 0.49 -0.39
N PHE A 101 -22.91 1.17 0.75
CA PHE A 101 -23.28 0.68 2.08
C PHE A 101 -23.88 1.82 2.90
N PRO A 102 -24.88 1.59 3.78
CA PRO A 102 -25.51 2.66 4.56
C PRO A 102 -24.55 3.52 5.41
N THR A 103 -23.40 2.97 5.82
CA THR A 103 -22.35 3.64 6.59
C THR A 103 -21.29 4.33 5.71
N GLY A 104 -21.45 4.26 4.38
CA GLY A 104 -20.41 4.59 3.41
C GLY A 104 -19.33 3.51 3.33
N HIS A 105 -18.32 3.75 2.49
CA HIS A 105 -17.13 2.89 2.42
C HIS A 105 -15.87 3.72 2.31
N VAL A 106 -14.75 3.17 2.79
CA VAL A 106 -13.45 3.79 2.65
C VAL A 106 -12.35 2.74 2.48
N GLY A 107 -11.33 3.08 1.70
CA GLY A 107 -10.10 2.33 1.58
C GLY A 107 -8.88 3.25 1.59
N VAL A 108 -7.69 2.67 1.72
CA VAL A 108 -6.42 3.40 1.62
C VAL A 108 -5.84 3.15 0.23
N SER A 109 -5.60 4.23 -0.52
CA SER A 109 -4.98 4.16 -1.85
C SER A 109 -3.58 3.56 -1.73
N VAL A 110 -3.30 2.54 -2.54
CA VAL A 110 -1.93 2.01 -2.70
C VAL A 110 -1.24 2.60 -3.94
N GLY A 111 -1.87 3.60 -4.58
CA GLY A 111 -1.46 4.19 -5.86
C GLY A 111 -2.00 3.42 -7.07
N ASN A 112 -1.85 4.03 -8.27
CA ASN A 112 -2.24 3.43 -9.56
C ASN A 112 -3.68 2.91 -9.61
N GLY A 113 -4.63 3.70 -9.10
CA GLY A 113 -6.06 3.36 -9.17
C GLY A 113 -6.47 2.18 -8.30
N ARG A 114 -5.65 1.76 -7.34
CA ARG A 114 -5.95 0.64 -6.44
C ARG A 114 -6.02 1.10 -4.99
N MET A 115 -6.79 0.35 -4.20
CA MET A 115 -6.89 0.57 -2.76
C MET A 115 -6.90 -0.75 -2.00
N VAL A 116 -6.36 -0.72 -0.78
CA VAL A 116 -6.56 -1.75 0.23
C VAL A 116 -7.68 -1.33 1.18
N HIS A 117 -8.58 -2.23 1.49
CA HIS A 117 -9.74 -1.93 2.32
C HIS A 117 -10.29 -3.18 3.01
N ALA A 118 -10.91 -2.98 4.17
CA ALA A 118 -11.73 -4.00 4.82
C ALA A 118 -13.09 -4.10 4.10
N TRP A 119 -13.41 -5.30 3.61
CA TRP A 119 -14.68 -5.63 2.99
C TRP A 119 -15.48 -6.61 3.85
N VAL A 120 -16.68 -6.98 3.40
CA VAL A 120 -17.54 -7.97 4.07
C VAL A 120 -16.84 -9.33 4.23
N ALA A 121 -15.97 -9.69 3.28
CA ALA A 121 -15.23 -10.95 3.27
C ALA A 121 -13.78 -10.82 3.76
N GLY A 122 -13.44 -9.72 4.46
CA GLY A 122 -12.07 -9.46 4.93
C GLY A 122 -11.34 -8.37 4.14
N VAL A 123 -10.06 -8.21 4.47
CA VAL A 123 -9.18 -7.21 3.85
C VAL A 123 -8.71 -7.69 2.49
N LYS A 124 -8.84 -6.82 1.48
CA LYS A 124 -8.40 -7.10 0.12
C LYS A 124 -7.92 -5.85 -0.58
N ILE A 125 -7.30 -6.06 -1.73
CA ILE A 125 -6.90 -5.03 -2.67
C ILE A 125 -7.78 -5.09 -3.91
N ASP A 126 -8.43 -3.98 -4.25
CA ASP A 126 -9.30 -3.86 -5.43
C ASP A 126 -8.92 -2.63 -6.28
N SER A 127 -9.36 -2.66 -7.55
CA SER A 127 -9.39 -1.45 -8.39
C SER A 127 -10.49 -0.51 -7.89
N ILE A 128 -10.16 0.78 -7.77
CA ILE A 128 -11.13 1.84 -7.43
C ILE A 128 -12.21 1.96 -8.51
N ASP A 129 -11.84 1.72 -9.77
CA ASP A 129 -12.74 1.82 -10.92
C ASP A 129 -13.89 0.79 -10.87
N ASN A 130 -13.69 -0.35 -10.22
CA ASN A 130 -14.75 -1.35 -10.01
C ASN A 130 -15.94 -0.80 -9.19
N LEU A 131 -15.73 0.30 -8.45
CA LEU A 131 -16.71 0.95 -7.60
C LEU A 131 -16.97 2.41 -8.02
N ALA A 132 -16.61 2.79 -9.26
CA ALA A 132 -16.67 4.16 -9.75
C ALA A 132 -18.04 4.82 -9.59
N GLN A 133 -19.15 4.08 -9.81
CA GLN A 133 -20.51 4.63 -9.66
C GLN A 133 -20.86 5.07 -8.23
N TYR A 134 -20.09 4.61 -7.23
CA TYR A 134 -20.28 4.97 -5.83
C TYR A 134 -19.21 5.93 -5.31
N TYR A 135 -18.17 6.22 -6.10
CA TYR A 135 -17.03 7.01 -5.69
C TYR A 135 -17.43 8.45 -5.35
N LEU A 136 -16.99 8.94 -4.19
CA LEU A 136 -17.18 10.32 -3.76
C LEU A 136 -15.95 11.18 -4.02
N GLY A 137 -14.76 10.61 -3.86
CA GLY A 137 -13.51 11.34 -3.86
C GLY A 137 -12.47 10.69 -2.96
N TRP A 138 -11.34 11.38 -2.82
CA TRP A 138 -10.30 11.04 -1.85
C TRP A 138 -9.96 12.23 -0.96
N ARG A 139 -9.36 11.94 0.19
CA ARG A 139 -8.84 12.94 1.14
C ARG A 139 -7.51 12.48 1.72
N TRP A 140 -6.60 13.43 1.94
CA TRP A 140 -5.33 13.14 2.62
C TRP A 140 -5.54 13.03 4.13
N PRO A 141 -4.94 12.04 4.82
CA PRO A 141 -5.14 11.86 6.25
C PRO A 141 -4.24 12.76 7.11
N ASN A 142 -4.39 14.09 6.99
CA ASN A 142 -3.56 15.12 7.66
C ASN A 142 -3.37 14.88 9.17
N GLY A 143 -4.40 14.41 9.88
CA GLY A 143 -4.36 14.15 11.32
C GLY A 143 -3.82 12.78 11.69
N TRP A 144 -3.51 11.92 10.70
CA TRP A 144 -3.03 10.55 10.92
C TRP A 144 -1.63 10.30 10.37
N THR A 145 -1.06 11.21 9.59
CA THR A 145 0.32 11.10 9.13
C THR A 145 0.95 12.48 8.97
N SER A 146 2.25 12.58 9.25
CA SER A 146 3.02 13.80 8.98
C SER A 146 3.45 13.94 7.52
N ASP A 147 3.31 12.87 6.74
CA ASP A 147 3.70 12.88 5.33
C ASP A 147 2.78 13.79 4.52
N LEU A 148 3.32 14.39 3.46
CA LEU A 148 2.57 15.23 2.54
C LEU A 148 2.07 14.40 1.35
N PRO A 149 0.95 14.78 0.71
CA PRO A 149 0.47 14.10 -0.50
C PRO A 149 1.53 14.04 -1.60
N SER A 150 2.36 15.09 -1.71
CA SER A 150 3.44 15.20 -2.69
C SER A 150 4.67 14.38 -2.35
N SER A 151 4.85 13.93 -1.10
CA SER A 151 5.96 13.06 -0.70
C SER A 151 5.61 11.58 -0.80
N ALA A 152 4.34 11.24 -1.03
CA ALA A 152 3.93 9.85 -1.24
C ALA A 152 4.62 9.31 -2.51
N PRO A 153 5.39 8.23 -2.42
CA PRO A 153 6.11 7.72 -3.57
C PRO A 153 5.11 7.29 -4.64
N ASN A 154 5.28 7.84 -5.83
CA ASN A 154 4.53 7.42 -7.00
C ASN A 154 5.16 6.11 -7.49
N ILE A 155 4.72 4.99 -6.91
CA ILE A 155 5.26 3.68 -7.28
C ILE A 155 4.81 3.41 -8.70
N GLN A 156 5.73 3.49 -9.67
CA GLN A 156 5.47 2.93 -10.98
C GLN A 156 5.75 1.43 -10.91
N TYR A 157 4.69 0.62 -10.97
CA TYR A 157 4.84 -0.82 -11.11
C TYR A 157 5.32 -1.12 -12.54
N ARG A 158 6.51 -1.70 -12.67
CA ARG A 158 6.93 -2.33 -13.92
C ARG A 158 7.03 -3.83 -13.67
N LEU A 159 6.25 -4.61 -14.41
CA LEU A 159 6.49 -6.04 -14.52
C LEU A 159 7.87 -6.20 -15.15
N VAL A 160 8.85 -6.72 -14.41
CA VAL A 160 10.24 -6.83 -14.90
C VAL A 160 10.43 -8.10 -15.75
N GLY A 161 9.42 -8.97 -15.77
CA GLY A 161 9.36 -10.18 -16.57
C GLY A 161 9.01 -11.40 -15.73
N ASN A 162 8.85 -12.53 -16.39
CA ASN A 162 8.69 -13.82 -15.74
C ASN A 162 10.06 -14.31 -15.30
N VAL A 163 10.27 -14.54 -14.00
CA VAL A 163 11.49 -15.20 -13.51
C VAL A 163 11.22 -16.70 -13.50
N ALA A 164 12.02 -17.47 -14.25
CA ALA A 164 11.96 -18.93 -14.24
C ALA A 164 13.09 -19.47 -13.37
N TRP A 165 12.76 -20.04 -12.21
CA TRP A 165 13.71 -20.72 -11.35
C TRP A 165 13.67 -22.22 -11.61
N SER A 166 14.81 -22.85 -11.93
CA SER A 166 14.93 -24.30 -12.05
C SER A 166 15.90 -24.80 -10.98
N PRO A 167 15.43 -25.51 -9.93
CA PRO A 167 16.33 -26.25 -9.07
C PRO A 167 17.02 -27.37 -9.87
N PRO A 168 18.09 -27.99 -9.33
CA PRO A 168 18.85 -29.06 -10.01
C PRO A 168 18.00 -30.23 -10.56
N ASN A 169 16.74 -30.33 -10.13
CA ASN A 169 15.79 -31.38 -10.49
C ASN A 169 14.63 -30.86 -11.38
N LYS A 170 14.96 -30.21 -12.51
CA LYS A 170 14.13 -30.06 -13.74
C LYS A 170 12.70 -29.46 -13.65
N SER A 171 12.30 -28.78 -12.59
CA SER A 171 11.02 -28.07 -12.54
C SER A 171 11.23 -26.56 -12.63
N CYS A 172 10.78 -25.94 -13.72
CA CYS A 172 10.83 -24.49 -13.91
C CYS A 172 9.64 -23.84 -13.17
N LEU A 173 9.90 -23.13 -12.07
CA LEU A 173 8.92 -22.31 -11.36
C LEU A 173 8.91 -20.91 -11.98
N TYR A 174 7.78 -20.55 -12.60
CA TYR A 174 7.55 -19.20 -13.08
C TYR A 174 6.93 -18.37 -11.96
N ALA A 175 7.57 -17.25 -11.60
CA ALA A 175 6.99 -16.24 -10.73
C ALA A 175 6.98 -14.88 -11.45
N ASN A 176 5.84 -14.19 -11.39
CA ASN A 176 5.77 -12.78 -11.76
C ASN A 176 6.57 -11.97 -10.73
N MET A 177 7.68 -11.37 -11.14
CA MET A 177 8.48 -10.52 -10.26
C MET A 177 8.14 -9.04 -10.50
N TRP A 178 7.68 -8.39 -9.43
CA TRP A 178 7.45 -6.95 -9.39
C TRP A 178 8.64 -6.29 -8.70
N ILE A 179 9.32 -5.39 -9.40
CA ILE A 179 10.39 -4.55 -8.82
C ILE A 179 9.81 -3.17 -8.54
N PHE A 180 10.04 -2.68 -7.33
CA PHE A 180 9.62 -1.37 -6.85
C PHE A 180 10.75 -0.37 -7.07
N PHE A 181 10.44 0.78 -7.68
CA PHE A 181 11.38 1.88 -7.81
C PHE A 181 10.88 3.07 -7.01
N GLN A 182 11.62 3.46 -5.97
CA GLN A 182 11.39 4.70 -5.24
C GLN A 182 12.34 5.75 -5.84
N ASN A 183 11.80 6.63 -6.69
CA ASN A 183 12.46 7.72 -7.43
C ASN A 183 13.31 7.33 -8.66
N GLY A 184 12.89 7.88 -9.82
CA GLY A 184 13.68 8.21 -11.02
C GLY A 184 14.87 7.34 -11.38
N TYR A 185 14.76 6.63 -12.51
CA TYR A 185 15.88 6.01 -13.22
C TYR A 185 17.10 6.96 -13.29
N PRO A 186 18.31 6.53 -12.91
CA PRO A 186 19.50 7.15 -13.49
C PRO A 186 19.43 6.90 -15.00
N ASN A 187 19.49 7.97 -15.80
CA ASN A 187 19.49 7.93 -17.26
C ASN A 187 20.56 6.93 -17.76
N GLY A 188 20.11 5.76 -18.20
CA GLY A 188 21.01 4.68 -18.62
C GLY A 188 20.26 3.36 -18.85
N GLY A 189 19.11 3.39 -19.51
CA GLY A 189 18.42 2.18 -19.92
C GLY A 189 19.21 1.43 -20.98
N GLN A 190 19.95 0.39 -20.59
CA GLN A 190 20.43 -0.61 -21.54
C GLN A 190 19.27 -1.52 -21.93
N SER A 191 18.99 -1.57 -23.23
CA SER A 191 18.11 -2.57 -23.84
C SER A 191 18.77 -3.94 -23.70
N LEU A 192 18.27 -4.78 -22.79
CA LEU A 192 18.71 -6.17 -22.70
C LEU A 192 18.13 -6.95 -23.87
N GLY A 193 19.01 -7.29 -24.82
CA GLY A 193 18.68 -8.12 -25.96
C GLY A 193 18.29 -9.52 -25.51
N SER A 194 17.21 -10.03 -26.07
CA SER A 194 16.85 -11.43 -25.98
C SER A 194 17.95 -12.26 -26.62
N ASN A 195 18.84 -12.85 -25.82
CA ASN A 195 19.35 -14.21 -26.02
C ASN A 195 20.46 -14.57 -25.01
N SER A 196 20.15 -15.61 -24.23
CA SER A 196 21.05 -16.65 -23.73
C SER A 196 21.91 -16.38 -22.48
N ILE A 197 21.89 -17.43 -21.64
CA ILE A 197 22.81 -17.82 -20.57
C ILE A 197 22.57 -17.13 -19.22
N CYS A 198 21.76 -17.84 -18.43
CA CYS A 198 21.84 -18.02 -16.98
C CYS A 198 21.95 -16.76 -16.10
N GLN A 199 20.79 -16.44 -15.51
CA GLN A 199 20.47 -15.57 -14.37
C GLN A 199 21.33 -15.76 -13.09
N GLN A 200 22.47 -16.46 -13.15
CA GLN A 200 23.33 -16.69 -11.99
C GLN A 200 24.20 -15.45 -11.70
N GLU A 201 24.67 -14.73 -12.72
CA GLU A 201 25.38 -13.45 -12.54
C GLU A 201 24.43 -12.33 -12.08
N GLU A 202 23.16 -12.34 -12.50
CA GLU A 202 22.16 -11.38 -12.03
C GLU A 202 21.73 -11.65 -10.58
N TYR A 203 21.66 -12.92 -10.17
CA TYR A 203 21.42 -13.30 -8.77
C TYR A 203 22.63 -12.99 -7.89
N GLU A 204 23.85 -13.25 -8.35
CA GLU A 204 25.07 -12.86 -7.64
C GLU A 204 25.24 -11.34 -7.59
N MET A 205 24.90 -10.59 -8.64
CA MET A 205 24.82 -9.13 -8.56
C MET A 205 23.73 -8.67 -7.60
N MET A 206 22.53 -9.26 -7.60
CA MET A 206 21.45 -8.88 -6.67
C MET A 206 21.78 -9.23 -5.21
N MET A 207 22.46 -10.35 -4.95
CA MET A 207 22.88 -10.74 -3.59
C MET A 207 24.12 -9.97 -3.13
N THR A 208 25.05 -9.68 -4.05
CA THR A 208 26.28 -8.91 -3.75
C THR A 208 25.99 -7.41 -3.64
N LEU A 209 25.08 -6.86 -4.44
CA LEU A 209 24.63 -5.45 -4.35
C LEU A 209 23.48 -5.26 -3.35
N GLY A 210 22.68 -6.29 -3.07
CA GLY A 210 21.63 -6.27 -2.04
C GLY A 210 22.20 -6.08 -0.63
N GLY A 211 23.45 -6.49 -0.40
CA GLY A 211 24.19 -6.15 0.83
C GLY A 211 24.66 -4.70 0.91
N VAL A 212 24.77 -3.98 -0.22
CA VAL A 212 25.28 -2.60 -0.28
C VAL A 212 24.14 -1.56 -0.35
N PHE A 213 22.94 -1.98 -0.79
CA PHE A 213 21.78 -1.09 -1.00
C PHE A 213 20.49 -1.52 -0.26
N SER A 214 20.61 -2.34 0.80
CA SER A 214 19.51 -2.96 1.56
C SER A 214 18.39 -2.03 2.05
N ASN A 215 18.61 -0.71 2.04
CA ASN A 215 17.67 0.27 2.56
C ASN A 215 16.71 0.83 1.49
N TRP A 216 16.88 0.43 0.22
CA TRP A 216 16.17 1.03 -0.93
C TRP A 216 15.29 0.05 -1.71
N TRP A 217 15.31 -1.24 -1.38
CA TRP A 217 14.58 -2.28 -2.11
C TRP A 217 13.83 -3.20 -1.16
N LYS A 218 12.50 -3.26 -1.28
CA LYS A 218 11.70 -4.39 -0.79
C LYS A 218 11.23 -5.18 -2.00
N VAL A 219 11.65 -6.43 -2.11
CA VAL A 219 11.10 -7.38 -3.10
C VAL A 219 9.93 -8.09 -2.43
N LEU A 220 8.72 -7.88 -2.94
CA LEU A 220 7.54 -8.65 -2.53
C LEU A 220 7.28 -9.74 -3.56
N TYR A 221 7.30 -10.99 -3.12
CA TYR A 221 6.86 -12.13 -3.91
C TYR A 221 5.34 -12.29 -3.73
N SER A 222 4.59 -12.32 -4.83
CA SER A 222 3.17 -12.66 -4.83
C SER A 222 3.02 -14.15 -5.15
N PRO A 223 2.56 -15.00 -4.22
CA PRO A 223 2.46 -16.45 -4.45
C PRO A 223 1.30 -16.87 -5.36
N VAL A 224 0.47 -15.94 -5.84
CA VAL A 224 -0.81 -16.26 -6.50
C VAL A 224 -0.67 -16.68 -7.97
N ASP A 225 0.52 -16.55 -8.56
CA ASP A 225 0.78 -16.86 -9.99
C ASP A 225 1.76 -18.04 -10.21
N LEU A 226 1.87 -18.96 -9.25
CA LEU A 226 2.62 -20.20 -9.46
C LEU A 226 1.90 -21.10 -10.46
N VAL A 227 2.23 -20.97 -11.74
CA VAL A 227 1.78 -21.88 -12.78
C VAL A 227 2.80 -23.00 -12.91
N ASP A 228 2.46 -24.19 -12.40
CA ASP A 228 3.17 -25.43 -12.72
C ASP A 228 2.92 -25.74 -14.20
N ASN A 229 3.82 -25.34 -15.10
CA ASN A 229 3.72 -25.72 -16.50
C ASN A 229 5.09 -25.91 -17.16
N GLY A 230 5.34 -27.16 -17.55
CA GLY A 230 6.22 -27.48 -18.68
C GLY A 230 7.56 -28.10 -18.29
N ILE A 231 7.82 -29.28 -18.84
CA ILE A 231 9.15 -29.88 -18.89
C ILE A 231 10.03 -28.98 -19.76
N CYS A 232 11.04 -28.36 -19.17
CA CYS A 232 12.06 -27.60 -19.88
C CYS A 232 12.95 -28.59 -20.68
N THR A 233 12.79 -28.64 -22.01
CA THR A 233 13.71 -29.38 -22.91
C THR A 233 14.90 -28.48 -23.25
N GLN A 234 16.11 -29.05 -23.10
CA GLN A 234 17.40 -28.40 -23.40
C GLN A 234 17.53 -27.95 -24.85
#